data_AF-A0A959UU18-F1
#
_entry.id   AF-A0A959UU18-F1
#
_cell.length_a   1.000
_cell.length_b   1.000
_cell.length_c   1.000
_cell.angle_alpha   90.00
_cell.angle_beta   90.00
_cell.angle_gamma   90.00
#
_symmetry.space_group_name_H-M   'P 1'
#
loop_
_entity.id
_entity.type
_entity.pdbx_description
1 polymer ?
#
loop_
_entity_poly.entity_id
_entity_poly.type
_entity_poly.pdbx_seq_one_letter_code
_entity_poly.pdbx_strand_id
1 'polypeptide(L)'
;KNFGTAMFMHDDEQVEFVGARKESYRHDSRKPAVEPGTIQDDQERRDFTINALAVSMNAGSLGALVDPFGGILDLDRGLIRTPLDPDITFSDDPLRMLRAIRFANQLHFVIDPDTFDAIKRNAHRLEIISAERIHTELNKILLCDRPSVGFNLLRDTGLLQEFFPEFVALSGAEEKYGIG
;
A
#
# COMPACT_ATOMS: atom_id res chain seq x y z
N LYS A 1 -8.39 -17.29 -15.42
CA LYS A 1 -9.69 -16.84 -14.86
C LYS A 1 -9.65 -15.32 -14.84
N ASN A 2 -10.45 -14.66 -15.66
CA ASN A 2 -10.46 -13.19 -15.78
C ASN A 2 -11.26 -12.63 -14.60
N PHE A 3 -10.69 -11.67 -13.88
CA PHE A 3 -11.23 -11.11 -12.62
C PHE A 3 -12.44 -10.18 -12.79
N GLY A 4 -13.27 -10.39 -13.82
CA GLY A 4 -14.40 -9.51 -14.11
C GLY A 4 -13.98 -8.09 -14.52
N THR A 5 -12.76 -7.93 -15.04
CA THR A 5 -12.21 -6.67 -15.53
C THR A 5 -12.45 -6.54 -17.03
N ALA A 6 -12.96 -5.39 -17.48
CA ALA A 6 -12.97 -4.97 -18.88
C ALA A 6 -12.19 -3.66 -19.00
N MET A 7 -11.31 -3.56 -20.00
CA MET A 7 -10.51 -2.37 -20.24
C MET A 7 -10.67 -1.97 -21.70
N PHE A 8 -10.93 -0.69 -21.94
CA PHE A 8 -11.00 -0.15 -23.29
C PHE A 8 -10.37 1.23 -23.37
N MET A 9 -9.89 1.56 -24.57
CA MET A 9 -9.43 2.90 -24.91
C MET A 9 -10.62 3.68 -25.46
N HIS A 10 -10.88 4.85 -24.91
CA HIS A 10 -11.83 5.82 -25.45
C HIS A 10 -11.06 7.11 -25.70
N ASP A 11 -10.92 7.47 -26.98
CA ASP A 11 -9.98 8.50 -27.43
C ASP A 11 -8.56 8.23 -26.88
N ASP A 12 -7.98 9.17 -26.14
CA ASP A 12 -6.67 9.04 -25.49
C ASP A 12 -6.75 8.56 -24.03
N GLU A 13 -7.95 8.22 -23.54
CA GLU A 13 -8.19 7.79 -22.16
C GLU A 13 -8.32 6.27 -22.06
N GLN A 14 -7.64 5.69 -21.07
CA GLN A 14 -7.80 4.30 -20.71
C GLN A 14 -8.87 4.18 -19.62
N VAL A 15 -9.96 3.47 -19.91
CA VAL A 15 -11.05 3.24 -18.96
C VAL A 15 -11.08 1.77 -18.57
N GLU A 16 -11.01 1.51 -17.26
CA GLU A 16 -11.08 0.18 -16.68
C GLU A 16 -12.36 0.00 -15.86
N PHE A 17 -13.13 -1.04 -16.18
CA PHE A 17 -14.33 -1.46 -15.48
C PHE A 17 -14.01 -2.71 -14.69
N VAL A 18 -14.17 -2.62 -13.38
CA VAL A 18 -13.97 -3.75 -12.46
C VAL A 18 -15.25 -3.93 -11.65
N GLY A 19 -15.79 -5.14 -11.65
CA GLY A 19 -16.92 -5.48 -10.78
C GLY A 19 -16.51 -5.40 -9.31
N ALA A 20 -17.38 -4.79 -8.49
CA ALA A 20 -17.20 -4.77 -7.04
C ALA A 20 -17.14 -6.20 -6.48
N ARG A 21 -16.20 -6.44 -5.57
CA ARG A 21 -15.89 -7.79 -5.12
C ARG A 21 -15.44 -7.81 -3.67
N LYS A 22 -15.74 -8.92 -3.02
CA LYS A 22 -15.22 -9.27 -1.70
C LYS A 22 -14.07 -10.26 -1.85
N GLU A 23 -13.05 -10.09 -1.04
CA GLU A 23 -11.85 -10.92 -1.04
C GLU A 23 -11.71 -11.63 0.31
N SER A 24 -11.48 -12.94 0.26
CA SER A 24 -11.17 -13.75 1.45
C SER A 24 -9.77 -14.31 1.31
N TYR A 25 -8.90 -14.05 2.28
CA TYR A 25 -7.49 -14.43 2.24
C TYR A 25 -7.25 -15.71 3.05
N ARG A 26 -6.32 -16.54 2.56
CA ARG A 26 -5.76 -17.66 3.34
C ARG A 26 -4.41 -17.23 3.85
N HIS A 27 -4.11 -17.53 5.11
CA HIS A 27 -2.88 -17.06 5.77
C HIS A 27 -1.59 -17.43 5.01
N ASP A 28 -1.58 -18.58 4.32
CA ASP A 28 -0.46 -19.14 3.56
C ASP A 28 -0.43 -18.72 2.09
N SER A 29 -1.43 -17.96 1.61
CA SER A 29 -1.55 -17.61 0.20
C SER A 29 -1.82 -16.14 -0.01
N ARG A 30 -1.00 -15.53 -0.89
CA ARG A 30 -1.21 -14.18 -1.38
C ARG A 30 -2.45 -14.04 -2.28
N LYS A 31 -3.00 -15.13 -2.82
CA LYS A 31 -4.13 -15.08 -3.76
C LYS A 31 -5.44 -15.21 -2.99
N PRO A 32 -6.27 -14.15 -2.89
CA PRO A 32 -7.56 -14.27 -2.24
C PRO A 32 -8.53 -15.09 -3.08
N ALA A 33 -9.51 -15.71 -2.41
CA ALA A 33 -10.76 -16.10 -3.05
C ALA A 33 -11.59 -14.85 -3.31
N VAL A 34 -12.21 -14.77 -4.49
CA VAL A 34 -12.94 -13.58 -4.95
C VAL A 34 -14.40 -13.96 -5.18
N GLU A 35 -15.32 -13.16 -4.63
CA GLU A 35 -16.76 -13.26 -4.85
C GLU A 35 -17.38 -11.89 -5.19
N PRO A 36 -18.50 -11.82 -5.93
CA PRO A 36 -19.21 -10.57 -6.16
C PRO A 36 -19.58 -9.89 -4.83
N GLY A 37 -19.35 -8.57 -4.74
CA GLY A 37 -19.55 -7.81 -3.50
C GLY A 37 -20.16 -6.43 -3.76
N THR A 38 -20.38 -5.69 -2.68
CA THR A 38 -20.83 -4.30 -2.71
C THR A 38 -19.64 -3.35 -2.93
N ILE A 39 -19.92 -2.06 -3.20
CA ILE A 39 -18.88 -1.02 -3.22
C ILE A 39 -18.17 -0.94 -1.88
N GLN A 40 -18.91 -1.10 -0.78
CA GLN A 40 -18.31 -1.10 0.56
C GLN A 40 -17.33 -2.28 0.72
N ASP A 41 -17.70 -3.50 0.31
CA ASP A 41 -16.78 -4.65 0.34
C ASP A 41 -15.50 -4.38 -0.48
N ASP A 42 -15.62 -3.67 -1.61
CA ASP A 42 -14.48 -3.29 -2.44
C ASP A 42 -13.59 -2.21 -1.80
N GLN A 43 -14.18 -1.28 -1.04
CA GLN A 43 -13.45 -0.24 -0.32
C GLN A 43 -12.75 -0.81 0.92
N GLU A 44 -13.40 -1.72 1.66
CA GLU A 44 -12.86 -2.40 2.84
C GLU A 44 -11.56 -3.17 2.55
N ARG A 45 -11.46 -3.76 1.36
CA ARG A 45 -10.25 -4.46 0.92
C ARG A 45 -9.16 -3.55 0.38
N ARG A 46 -9.28 -2.21 0.42
CA ARG A 46 -8.22 -1.31 -0.08
C ARG A 46 -7.11 -1.10 0.94
N ASP A 47 -6.00 -0.57 0.47
CA ASP A 47 -4.80 -0.42 1.28
C ASP A 47 -4.89 0.71 2.29
N PHE A 48 -5.35 1.89 1.87
CA PHE A 48 -5.42 3.08 2.72
C PHE A 48 -6.74 3.82 2.57
N THR A 49 -7.17 4.51 3.63
CA THR A 49 -8.41 5.33 3.67
C THR A 49 -8.46 6.32 2.51
N ILE A 50 -7.34 6.98 2.23
CA ILE A 50 -7.19 7.93 1.12
C ILE A 50 -7.39 7.32 -0.27
N ASN A 51 -7.17 6.00 -0.41
CA ASN A 51 -7.35 5.23 -1.65
C ASN A 51 -8.70 4.50 -1.70
N ALA A 52 -9.49 4.58 -0.63
CA ALA A 52 -10.80 3.96 -0.47
C ALA A 52 -11.97 4.91 -0.80
N LEU A 53 -11.67 6.10 -1.33
CA LEU A 53 -12.67 7.06 -1.79
C LEU A 53 -13.33 6.60 -3.09
N ALA A 54 -14.64 6.82 -3.21
CA ALA A 54 -15.38 6.58 -4.46
C ALA A 54 -16.34 7.74 -4.76
N VAL A 55 -16.61 7.98 -6.04
CA VAL A 55 -17.59 8.97 -6.50
C VAL A 55 -18.65 8.25 -7.31
N SER A 56 -19.91 8.53 -7.02
CA SER A 56 -21.02 7.93 -7.75
C SER A 56 -21.16 8.53 -9.15
N MET A 57 -21.31 7.65 -10.14
CA MET A 57 -21.54 7.99 -11.55
C MET A 57 -22.99 7.77 -11.99
N ASN A 58 -23.89 7.44 -11.05
CA ASN A 58 -25.30 7.18 -11.34
C ASN A 58 -26.07 8.50 -11.53
N ALA A 59 -27.00 8.57 -12.48
CA ALA A 59 -27.73 9.81 -12.80
C ALA A 59 -28.40 10.49 -11.59
N GLY A 60 -28.91 9.73 -10.61
CA GLY A 60 -29.57 10.27 -9.41
C GLY A 60 -28.63 10.69 -8.27
N SER A 61 -27.35 10.36 -8.35
CA SER A 61 -26.35 10.63 -7.31
C SER A 61 -25.01 11.05 -7.90
N LEU A 62 -25.00 11.57 -9.13
CA LEU A 62 -23.79 11.90 -9.87
C LEU A 62 -22.95 12.89 -9.07
N GLY A 63 -21.68 12.55 -8.82
CA GLY A 63 -20.76 13.37 -8.04
C GLY A 63 -20.87 13.19 -6.53
N ALA A 64 -21.77 12.35 -6.02
CA ALA A 64 -21.83 12.04 -4.60
C ALA A 64 -20.57 11.27 -4.16
N LEU A 65 -19.85 11.82 -3.18
CA LEU A 65 -18.70 11.17 -2.57
C LEU A 65 -19.15 10.08 -1.59
N VAL A 66 -18.48 8.93 -1.67
CA VAL A 66 -18.63 7.79 -0.76
C VAL A 66 -17.31 7.61 -0.01
N ASP A 67 -17.28 8.08 1.25
CA ASP A 67 -16.12 8.02 2.14
C ASP A 67 -16.50 7.44 3.52
N PRO A 68 -16.66 6.11 3.64
CA PRO A 68 -17.04 5.49 4.91
C PRO A 68 -15.91 5.44 5.94
N PHE A 69 -14.66 5.69 5.54
CA PHE A 69 -13.47 5.54 6.39
C PHE A 69 -12.79 6.85 6.77
N GLY A 70 -13.31 7.99 6.33
CA GLY A 70 -12.74 9.31 6.61
C GLY A 70 -11.47 9.61 5.81
N GLY A 71 -11.33 9.03 4.61
CA GLY A 71 -10.20 9.26 3.70
C GLY A 71 -10.00 10.73 3.32
N ILE A 72 -11.07 11.54 3.25
CA ILE A 72 -10.93 12.99 3.01
C ILE A 72 -10.24 13.69 4.18
N LEU A 73 -10.59 13.31 5.42
CA LEU A 73 -9.98 13.88 6.62
C LEU A 73 -8.52 13.44 6.73
N ASP A 74 -8.21 12.19 6.38
CA ASP A 74 -6.83 11.69 6.37
C ASP A 74 -6.01 12.34 5.25
N LEU A 75 -6.60 12.62 4.08
CA LEU A 75 -5.96 13.42 3.02
C LEU A 75 -5.63 14.84 3.49
N ASP A 76 -6.56 15.52 4.14
CA ASP A 76 -6.36 16.88 4.68
C ASP A 76 -5.26 16.92 5.74
N ARG A 77 -5.17 15.87 6.57
CA ARG A 77 -4.15 15.73 7.62
C ARG A 77 -2.80 15.21 7.12
N GLY A 78 -2.72 14.77 5.87
CA GLY A 78 -1.54 14.09 5.35
C GLY A 78 -1.21 12.79 6.08
N LEU A 79 -2.22 11.93 6.26
CA LEU A 79 -2.12 10.69 7.04
C LEU A 79 -2.28 9.44 6.15
N ILE A 80 -1.40 8.47 6.33
CA ILE A 80 -1.51 7.12 5.78
C ILE A 80 -2.07 6.19 6.85
N ARG A 81 -3.33 5.78 6.69
CA ARG A 81 -4.07 4.90 7.60
C ARG A 81 -4.81 3.81 6.82
N THR A 82 -4.91 2.60 7.37
CA THR A 82 -5.69 1.50 6.79
C THR A 82 -7.20 1.69 7.03
N PRO A 83 -8.09 1.26 6.11
CA PRO A 83 -9.55 1.36 6.32
C PRO A 83 -10.06 0.49 7.47
N LEU A 84 -9.47 -0.69 7.62
CA LEU A 84 -9.78 -1.67 8.66
C LEU A 84 -8.57 -1.84 9.58
N ASP A 85 -8.65 -2.83 10.47
CA ASP A 85 -7.54 -3.25 11.32
C ASP A 85 -6.25 -3.43 10.50
N PRO A 86 -5.15 -2.73 10.87
CA PRO A 86 -3.92 -2.76 10.09
C PRO A 86 -3.21 -4.12 10.14
N ASP A 87 -3.31 -4.88 11.24
CA ASP A 87 -2.72 -6.22 11.32
C ASP A 87 -3.44 -7.18 10.35
N ILE A 88 -4.77 -7.10 10.25
CA ILE A 88 -5.54 -7.87 9.26
C ILE A 88 -5.16 -7.43 7.84
N THR A 89 -5.12 -6.12 7.61
CA THR A 89 -4.80 -5.53 6.29
C THR A 89 -3.43 -5.99 5.76
N PHE A 90 -2.42 -6.04 6.64
CA PHE A 90 -1.07 -6.47 6.28
C PHE A 90 -0.91 -7.99 6.25
N SER A 91 -1.68 -8.73 7.05
CA SER A 91 -1.77 -10.17 6.95
C SER A 91 -2.31 -10.60 5.57
N ASP A 92 -3.37 -9.93 5.11
CA ASP A 92 -4.04 -10.22 3.83
C ASP A 92 -3.16 -9.89 2.61
N ASP A 93 -2.53 -8.71 2.57
CA ASP A 93 -1.54 -8.36 1.55
C ASP A 93 -0.32 -7.65 2.16
N PRO A 94 0.76 -8.40 2.48
CA PRO A 94 1.96 -7.84 3.09
C PRO A 94 2.66 -6.76 2.26
N LEU A 95 2.42 -6.70 0.94
CA LEU A 95 2.99 -5.63 0.10
C LEU A 95 2.44 -4.25 0.48
N ARG A 96 1.26 -4.18 1.12
CA ARG A 96 0.69 -2.91 1.60
C ARG A 96 1.61 -2.21 2.60
N MET A 97 2.44 -2.93 3.33
CA MET A 97 3.45 -2.34 4.21
C MET A 97 4.47 -1.50 3.42
N LEU A 98 5.02 -2.05 2.33
CA LEU A 98 5.93 -1.31 1.44
C LEU A 98 5.22 -0.16 0.72
N ARG A 99 3.95 -0.35 0.35
CA ARG A 99 3.13 0.73 -0.23
C ARG A 99 2.88 1.86 0.77
N ALA A 100 2.72 1.58 2.06
CA ALA A 100 2.54 2.59 3.10
C ALA A 100 3.77 3.50 3.16
N ILE A 101 4.97 2.90 3.21
CA ILE A 101 6.24 3.63 3.15
C ILE A 101 6.33 4.46 1.87
N ARG A 102 6.01 3.85 0.72
CA ARG A 102 6.05 4.57 -0.56
C ARG A 102 5.12 5.77 -0.56
N PHE A 103 3.86 5.62 -0.16
CA PHE A 103 2.91 6.73 -0.16
C PHE A 103 3.29 7.82 0.85
N ALA A 104 3.73 7.43 2.05
CA ALA A 104 4.25 8.39 3.03
C ALA A 104 5.41 9.21 2.45
N ASN A 105 6.36 8.54 1.77
CA ASN A 105 7.50 9.22 1.15
C ASN A 105 7.09 10.10 -0.04
N GLN A 106 6.26 9.56 -0.93
CA GLN A 106 5.85 10.19 -2.19
C GLN A 106 4.93 11.40 -1.97
N LEU A 107 4.03 11.33 -0.99
CA LEU A 107 3.05 12.37 -0.70
C LEU A 107 3.51 13.31 0.42
N HIS A 108 4.66 13.04 1.05
CA HIS A 108 5.13 13.70 2.26
C HIS A 108 4.13 13.60 3.42
N PHE A 109 3.47 12.45 3.54
CA PHE A 109 2.50 12.14 4.57
C PHE A 109 3.14 11.40 5.74
N VAL A 110 2.46 11.40 6.87
CA VAL A 110 2.85 10.64 8.07
C VAL A 110 2.04 9.35 8.12
N ILE A 111 2.67 8.25 8.56
CA ILE A 111 1.94 6.99 8.80
C ILE A 111 1.29 7.08 10.17
N ASP A 112 0.00 6.76 10.24
CA ASP A 112 -0.74 6.67 11.49
C ASP A 112 -0.03 5.73 12.50
N PRO A 113 0.07 6.08 13.80
CA PRO A 113 0.87 5.30 14.76
C PRO A 113 0.48 3.82 14.84
N ASP A 114 -0.81 3.51 14.86
CA ASP A 114 -1.29 2.13 14.93
C ASP A 114 -0.95 1.37 13.65
N THR A 115 -1.07 2.04 12.50
CA THR A 115 -0.64 1.53 11.20
C THR A 115 0.88 1.28 11.17
N PHE A 116 1.68 2.20 11.70
CA PHE A 116 3.14 2.10 11.73
C PHE A 116 3.61 0.93 12.60
N ASP A 117 3.03 0.78 13.80
CA ASP A 117 3.39 -0.32 14.69
C ASP A 117 2.88 -1.67 14.16
N ALA A 118 1.75 -1.71 13.45
CA ALA A 118 1.30 -2.91 12.74
C ALA A 118 2.26 -3.32 11.62
N ILE A 119 2.86 -2.37 10.89
CA ILE A 119 3.92 -2.68 9.91
C ILE A 119 5.06 -3.43 10.60
N LYS A 120 5.54 -2.93 11.76
CA LYS A 120 6.62 -3.58 12.50
C LYS A 120 6.26 -5.01 12.91
N ARG A 121 5.06 -5.21 13.47
CA ARG A 121 4.60 -6.53 13.91
C ARG A 121 4.52 -7.54 12.76
N ASN A 122 4.16 -7.07 11.57
CA ASN A 122 3.94 -7.92 10.40
C ASN A 122 5.11 -7.96 9.42
N ALA A 123 6.24 -7.30 9.69
CA ALA A 123 7.37 -7.17 8.75
C ALA A 123 7.81 -8.53 8.15
N HIS A 124 7.93 -9.56 9.00
CA HIS A 124 8.26 -10.94 8.61
C HIS A 124 7.38 -11.51 7.48
N ARG A 125 6.14 -11.05 7.34
CA ARG A 125 5.22 -11.47 6.28
C ARG A 125 5.69 -11.05 4.87
N LEU A 126 6.70 -10.20 4.75
CA LEU A 126 7.31 -9.92 3.44
C LEU A 126 7.93 -11.18 2.81
N GLU A 127 8.26 -12.21 3.59
CA GLU A 127 8.82 -13.48 3.09
C GLU A 127 7.94 -14.15 2.02
N ILE A 128 6.62 -13.99 2.10
CA ILE A 128 5.67 -14.59 1.14
C ILE A 128 5.48 -13.74 -0.13
N ILE A 129 6.17 -12.60 -0.23
CA ILE A 129 6.09 -11.66 -1.36
C ILE A 129 7.27 -11.89 -2.30
N SER A 130 6.99 -11.93 -3.61
CA SER A 130 8.06 -12.10 -4.60
C SER A 130 9.00 -10.89 -4.64
N ALA A 131 10.29 -11.16 -4.83
CA ALA A 131 11.33 -10.14 -4.93
C ALA A 131 11.02 -9.08 -6.02
N GLU A 132 10.43 -9.47 -7.14
CA GLU A 132 10.01 -8.55 -8.21
C GLU A 132 9.03 -7.47 -7.72
N ARG A 133 8.08 -7.85 -6.86
CA ARG A 133 7.08 -6.92 -6.31
C ARG A 133 7.70 -6.00 -5.26
N ILE A 134 8.61 -6.53 -4.45
CA ILE A 134 9.41 -5.75 -3.51
C ILE A 134 10.24 -4.72 -4.27
N HIS A 135 10.99 -5.15 -5.30
CA HIS A 135 11.79 -4.27 -6.15
C HIS A 135 10.95 -3.18 -6.83
N THR A 136 9.74 -3.52 -7.29
CA THR A 136 8.83 -2.54 -7.91
C THR A 136 8.47 -1.41 -6.94
N GLU A 137 8.14 -1.72 -5.69
CA GLU A 137 7.81 -0.69 -4.70
C GLU A 137 9.06 0.06 -4.23
N LEU A 138 10.19 -0.64 -4.05
CA LEU A 138 11.48 -0.01 -3.69
C LEU A 138 11.95 0.99 -4.75
N ASN A 139 11.86 0.62 -6.04
CA ASN A 139 12.22 1.53 -7.14
C ASN A 139 11.37 2.80 -7.13
N LYS A 140 10.07 2.69 -6.82
CA LYS A 140 9.22 3.88 -6.67
C LYS A 140 9.64 4.76 -5.48
N ILE A 141 10.08 4.16 -4.37
CA ILE A 141 10.64 4.91 -3.23
C ILE A 141 11.93 5.64 -3.64
N LEU A 142 12.80 4.98 -4.41
CA LEU A 142 14.05 5.55 -4.92
C LEU A 142 13.84 6.71 -5.90
N LEU A 143 12.72 6.71 -6.63
CA LEU A 143 12.36 7.76 -7.58
C LEU A 143 11.63 8.96 -6.94
N CYS A 144 11.35 8.92 -5.63
CA CYS A 144 10.78 10.08 -4.92
C CYS A 144 11.84 11.17 -4.71
N ASP A 145 11.39 12.41 -4.46
CA ASP A 145 12.28 13.56 -4.26
C ASP A 145 13.28 13.39 -3.10
N ARG A 146 12.88 12.67 -2.04
CA ARG A 146 13.71 12.42 -0.84
C ARG A 146 13.74 10.94 -0.47
N PRO A 147 14.44 10.08 -1.24
CA PRO A 147 14.48 8.64 -0.97
C PRO A 147 14.96 8.28 0.43
N SER A 148 15.86 9.10 1.01
CA SER A 148 16.37 8.92 2.37
C SER A 148 15.28 8.84 3.43
N VAL A 149 14.17 9.57 3.26
CA VAL A 149 13.02 9.51 4.20
C VAL A 149 12.35 8.14 4.11
N GLY A 150 12.10 7.65 2.89
CA GLY A 150 11.60 6.30 2.66
C GLY A 150 12.51 5.21 3.24
N PHE A 151 13.83 5.32 3.06
CA PHE A 151 14.79 4.37 3.63
C PHE A 151 14.85 4.40 5.17
N ASN A 152 14.75 5.59 5.78
CA ASN A 152 14.63 5.69 7.23
C ASN A 152 13.37 4.97 7.73
N LEU A 153 12.22 5.21 7.08
CA LEU A 153 10.99 4.51 7.43
C LEU A 153 11.12 2.99 7.26
N LEU A 154 11.68 2.49 6.14
CA LEU A 154 11.92 1.05 5.92
C LEU A 154 12.76 0.43 7.04
N ARG A 155 13.81 1.12 7.48
CA ARG A 155 14.69 0.68 8.57
C ARG A 155 13.94 0.69 9.90
N ASP A 156 13.25 1.79 10.21
CA ASP A 156 12.58 2.00 11.50
C ASP A 156 11.38 1.06 11.68
N THR A 157 10.76 0.61 10.59
CA THR A 157 9.71 -0.41 10.61
C THR A 157 10.23 -1.85 10.57
N GLY A 158 11.53 -2.07 10.40
CA GLY A 158 12.10 -3.41 10.28
C GLY A 158 11.91 -4.08 8.91
N LEU A 159 11.29 -3.41 7.93
CA LEU A 159 11.03 -3.99 6.61
C LEU A 159 12.32 -4.16 5.81
N LEU A 160 13.28 -3.26 5.98
CA LEU A 160 14.53 -3.28 5.21
C LEU A 160 15.34 -4.56 5.46
N GLN A 161 15.28 -5.08 6.69
CA GLN A 161 15.96 -6.28 7.15
C GLN A 161 15.44 -7.54 6.45
N GLU A 162 14.17 -7.54 6.04
CA GLU A 162 13.49 -8.71 5.46
C GLU A 162 13.94 -8.99 4.02
N PHE A 163 14.36 -7.98 3.27
CA PHE A 163 14.74 -8.14 1.86
C PHE A 163 16.10 -7.53 1.49
N PHE A 164 16.73 -6.77 2.38
CA PHE A 164 18.07 -6.21 2.16
C PHE A 164 18.89 -6.11 3.46
N PRO A 165 19.16 -7.24 4.14
CA PRO A 165 19.85 -7.25 5.44
C PRO A 165 21.28 -6.69 5.39
N GLU A 166 21.98 -6.85 4.26
CA GLU A 166 23.35 -6.36 4.07
C GLU A 166 23.41 -4.83 4.12
N PHE A 167 22.38 -4.13 3.64
CA PHE A 167 22.31 -2.66 3.69
C PHE A 167 22.19 -2.16 5.13
N VAL A 168 21.46 -2.88 5.98
CA VAL A 168 21.31 -2.55 7.40
C VAL A 168 22.64 -2.71 8.13
N ALA A 169 23.40 -3.77 7.82
CA ALA A 169 24.73 -4.00 8.39
C ALA A 169 25.73 -2.88 8.06
N LEU A 170 25.59 -2.24 6.90
CA LEU A 170 26.45 -1.12 6.47
C LEU A 170 26.14 0.20 7.18
N SER A 171 24.93 0.39 7.71
CA SER A 171 24.54 1.64 8.39
C SER A 171 25.29 1.88 9.72
N GLY A 172 26.10 0.92 10.18
CA GLY A 172 27.01 1.04 11.33
C GLY A 172 28.48 0.84 11.01
N ALA A 173 28.85 0.70 9.72
CA ALA A 173 30.24 0.59 9.32
C ALA A 173 30.89 1.98 9.29
N GLU A 174 32.05 2.13 9.92
CA GLU A 174 32.83 3.38 9.88
C GLU A 174 33.10 3.82 8.42
N GLU A 175 32.84 5.09 8.12
CA GLU A 175 33.33 5.72 6.88
C GLU A 175 34.86 5.73 6.89
N LYS A 176 35.48 4.69 6.33
CA LYS A 176 36.87 4.79 5.88
C LYS A 176 36.87 5.63 4.62
N TYR A 177 37.20 6.91 4.76
CA TYR A 177 37.71 7.73 3.67
C TYR A 177 38.92 7.01 3.07
N GLY A 178 38.70 6.27 1.99
CA GLY A 178 39.76 5.72 1.16
C GLY A 178 40.46 6.88 0.46
N ILE A 179 41.62 7.29 0.98
CA ILE A 179 42.62 7.97 0.17
C ILE A 179 43.37 6.84 -0.54
N GLY A 180 43.08 6.61 -1.82
CA GLY A 180 43.73 5.59 -2.65
C GLY A 180 43.10 5.48 -4.02
#